data_AF-A0B869-F1
#
_entry.id   AF-A0B869-F1
#
_cell.length_a   1.000
_cell.length_b   1.000
_cell.length_c   1.000
_cell.angle_alpha   90.00
_cell.angle_beta   90.00
_cell.angle_gamma   90.00
#
_symmetry.space_group_name_H-M   'P 1'
#
loop_
_entity.id
_entity.type
_entity.pdbx_description
1 polymer ?
#
loop_
_entity_poly.entity_id
_entity_poly.type
_entity_poly.pdbx_seq_one_letter_code
_entity_poly.pdbx_strand_id
1 'polypeptide(L)'
;MNAATLIRILLILAIIASAARGSPGNQYHEEYTNVLRVAGTGLIDISTSAVDRRSGLEYYNVMYGEGDFEMDSTHEIATAPSGGSAPTNLTDSTRMTYLGSVPLVGFKLIKSRSIYGGIGAEIQESFAVTEMDRIQRTFFGSRNPCDAIAMDVSASFNGTWTTDAAWHKIFEKNVRDHTSFQGRFDVEKLLKIQESGQPQSRFSGIDF
;
A
#
# COMPACT_ATOMS: atom_id res chain seq x y z
N MET A 1 17.51 24.96 20.31
CA MET A 1 16.24 24.19 20.32
C MET A 1 15.18 25.06 19.67
N ASN A 2 14.76 24.68 18.48
CA ASN A 2 14.02 25.48 17.53
C ASN A 2 12.60 24.88 17.41
N ALA A 3 11.60 25.71 17.15
CA ALA A 3 10.18 25.33 17.18
C ALA A 3 9.84 24.09 16.33
N ALA A 4 10.64 23.80 15.30
CA ALA A 4 10.55 22.59 14.47
C ALA A 4 10.78 21.28 15.25
N THR A 5 11.61 21.28 16.30
CA THR A 5 11.87 20.08 17.12
C THR A 5 10.74 19.78 18.10
N LEU A 6 9.95 20.79 18.51
CA LEU A 6 8.79 20.60 19.39
C LEU A 6 7.57 20.04 18.64
N ILE A 7 7.37 20.44 17.38
CA ILE A 7 6.26 19.97 16.53
C ILE A 7 6.43 18.49 16.16
N ARG A 8 7.67 18.01 15.99
CA ARG A 8 7.97 16.59 15.72
C ARG A 8 7.67 15.67 16.92
N ILE A 9 7.74 16.17 18.15
CA ILE A 9 7.44 15.39 19.36
C ILE A 9 5.94 15.41 19.69
N LEU A 10 5.22 16.50 19.40
CA LEU A 10 3.78 16.61 19.69
C LEU A 10 2.88 15.73 18.81
N LEU A 11 3.35 15.27 17.65
CA LEU A 11 2.60 14.35 16.76
C LEU A 11 2.72 12.85 17.14
N ILE A 12 3.49 12.54 18.19
CA ILE A 12 3.71 11.16 18.66
C ILE A 12 2.65 10.73 19.70
N LEU A 13 1.83 11.65 20.23
CA LEU A 13 0.86 11.35 21.30
C LEU A 13 -0.60 11.10 20.84
N ALA A 14 -0.90 11.12 19.54
CA ALA A 14 -2.28 11.07 19.04
C ALA A 14 -2.71 9.76 18.36
N ILE A 15 -1.85 8.74 18.25
CA ILE A 15 -2.19 7.47 17.57
C ILE A 15 -2.17 6.29 18.57
N ILE A 16 -3.03 6.34 19.58
CA ILE A 16 -3.62 5.14 20.22
C ILE A 16 -5.05 5.51 20.65
N ALA A 17 -5.97 5.68 19.69
CA ALA A 17 -7.37 5.91 20.01
C ALA A 17 -8.32 5.40 18.92
N SER A 18 -8.27 4.10 18.64
CA SER A 18 -9.33 3.36 17.93
C SER A 18 -8.99 1.86 17.99
N ALA A 19 -9.83 0.92 18.36
CA ALA A 19 -11.16 0.93 18.97
C ALA A 19 -11.32 -0.44 19.66
N ALA A 20 -11.66 -0.46 20.94
CA ALA A 20 -12.12 -1.69 21.61
C ALA A 20 -13.52 -1.46 22.16
N ARG A 21 -14.53 -1.77 21.35
CA ARG A 21 -15.91 -2.03 21.82
C ARG A 21 -16.34 -3.39 21.26
N GLY A 22 -16.22 -4.45 22.06
CA GLY A 22 -16.91 -5.73 21.82
C GLY A 22 -18.42 -5.58 22.06
N SER A 23 -19.35 -6.48 21.73
CA SER A 23 -19.46 -7.88 21.23
C SER A 23 -20.97 -8.06 20.82
N PRO A 24 -21.53 -9.09 20.10
CA PRO A 24 -21.34 -10.53 20.34
C PRO A 24 -21.24 -11.42 19.08
N GLY A 25 -20.28 -12.33 19.12
CA GLY A 25 -20.13 -13.43 18.16
C GLY A 25 -18.68 -13.87 18.17
N ASN A 26 -18.42 -15.18 18.19
CA ASN A 26 -17.07 -15.73 18.08
C ASN A 26 -16.53 -15.47 16.65
N GLN A 27 -16.21 -14.22 16.34
CA GLN A 27 -15.39 -13.86 15.19
C GLN A 27 -13.95 -13.89 15.68
N TYR A 28 -13.19 -14.87 15.18
CA TYR A 28 -11.74 -14.81 15.28
C TYR A 28 -11.28 -13.62 14.44
N HIS A 29 -10.90 -12.54 15.13
CA HIS A 29 -10.29 -11.36 14.53
C HIS A 29 -8.78 -11.53 14.63
N GLU A 30 -8.14 -11.91 13.54
CA GLU A 30 -6.68 -11.82 13.43
C GLU A 30 -6.37 -10.45 12.82
N GLU A 31 -5.53 -9.70 13.51
CA GLU A 31 -5.09 -8.37 13.09
C GLU A 31 -3.57 -8.30 13.26
N TYR A 32 -2.90 -7.71 12.28
CA TYR A 32 -1.50 -7.34 12.33
C TYR A 32 -1.38 -5.86 11.99
N THR A 33 -0.80 -5.09 12.90
CA THR A 33 -0.56 -3.65 12.72
C THR A 33 0.89 -3.35 13.05
N ASN A 34 1.61 -2.77 12.10
CA ASN A 34 2.97 -2.29 12.27
C ASN A 34 3.02 -0.81 11.90
N VAL A 35 3.40 0.02 12.86
CA VAL A 35 3.63 1.45 12.66
C VAL A 35 5.11 1.71 12.90
N LEU A 36 5.82 2.19 11.87
CA LEU A 36 7.25 2.46 11.92
C LEU A 36 7.49 3.93 11.61
N ARG A 37 8.18 4.60 12.53
CA ARG A 37 8.68 5.96 12.35
C ARG A 37 10.18 5.96 12.56
N VAL A 38 10.92 6.38 11.55
CA VAL A 38 12.39 6.40 11.58
C VAL A 38 12.90 7.64 10.88
N ALA A 39 13.93 8.25 11.46
CA ALA A 39 14.67 9.34 10.84
C ALA A 39 16.14 9.21 11.22
N GLY A 40 17.04 9.28 10.25
CA GLY A 40 18.47 9.15 10.50
C GLY A 40 19.28 8.91 9.23
N THR A 41 20.55 8.58 9.43
CA THR A 41 21.51 8.29 8.36
C THR A 41 22.10 6.92 8.57
N GLY A 42 22.19 6.12 7.52
CA GLY A 42 22.86 4.83 7.55
C GLY A 42 22.20 3.81 6.64
N LEU A 43 22.44 2.53 6.96
CA LEU A 43 21.86 1.40 6.24
C LEU A 43 20.41 1.18 6.64
N ILE A 44 19.53 0.99 5.65
CA ILE A 44 18.17 0.52 5.84
C ILE A 44 17.94 -0.80 5.10
N ASP A 45 17.24 -1.71 5.76
CA ASP A 45 16.74 -2.97 5.22
C ASP A 45 15.35 -3.20 5.83
N ILE A 46 14.31 -3.04 5.03
CA ILE A 46 12.91 -3.16 5.44
C ILE A 46 12.28 -4.21 4.56
N SER A 47 11.67 -5.22 5.18
CA SER A 47 10.92 -6.26 4.49
C SER A 47 9.63 -6.58 5.25
N THR A 48 8.52 -6.53 4.52
CA THR A 48 7.21 -6.94 5.01
C THR A 48 6.60 -7.91 4.01
N SER A 49 6.13 -9.05 4.49
CA SER A 49 5.42 -10.04 3.68
C SER A 49 4.17 -10.52 4.38
N ALA A 50 3.09 -10.70 3.63
CA ALA A 50 1.87 -11.27 4.14
C ALA A 50 1.17 -12.12 3.09
N VAL A 51 0.67 -13.27 3.52
CA VAL A 51 -0.12 -14.17 2.68
C VAL A 51 -1.38 -14.52 3.45
N ASP A 52 -2.52 -14.01 2.99
CA ASP A 52 -3.82 -14.42 3.50
C ASP A 52 -4.57 -15.17 2.39
N ARG A 53 -4.52 -16.50 2.49
CA ARG A 53 -5.19 -17.40 1.54
C ARG A 53 -6.72 -17.34 1.65
N ARG A 54 -7.28 -16.82 2.74
CA ARG A 54 -8.72 -16.70 2.92
C ARG A 54 -9.29 -15.56 2.08
N SER A 55 -8.58 -14.44 2.03
CA SER A 55 -8.95 -13.29 1.17
C SER A 55 -8.30 -13.35 -0.22
N GLY A 56 -7.34 -14.27 -0.42
CA GLY A 56 -6.57 -14.38 -1.67
C GLY A 56 -5.46 -13.35 -1.80
N LEU A 57 -5.11 -12.66 -0.72
CA LEU A 57 -4.03 -11.69 -0.64
C LEU A 57 -2.65 -12.38 -0.65
N GLU A 58 -1.76 -11.84 -1.47
CA GLU A 58 -0.33 -12.00 -1.31
C GLU A 58 0.34 -10.63 -1.47
N TYR A 59 1.11 -10.23 -0.46
CA TYR A 59 1.76 -8.94 -0.37
C TYR A 59 3.24 -9.11 0.00
N TYR A 60 4.10 -8.39 -0.72
CA TYR A 60 5.52 -8.26 -0.41
C TYR A 60 5.93 -6.81 -0.62
N ASN A 61 6.70 -6.27 0.31
CA ASN A 61 7.31 -4.96 0.20
C ASN A 61 8.72 -5.04 0.77
N VAL A 62 9.71 -4.66 -0.02
CA VAL A 62 11.11 -4.63 0.37
C VAL A 62 11.75 -3.32 -0.04
N MET A 63 12.59 -2.76 0.82
CA MET A 63 13.38 -1.57 0.55
C MET A 63 14.76 -1.72 1.19
N TYR A 64 15.80 -1.39 0.43
CA TYR A 64 17.19 -1.48 0.86
C TYR A 64 17.99 -0.30 0.30
N GLY A 65 18.78 0.36 1.14
CA GLY A 65 19.58 1.50 0.74
C GLY A 65 20.49 2.00 1.86
N GLU A 66 21.35 2.95 1.52
CA GLU A 66 22.25 3.60 2.47
C GLU A 66 22.27 5.11 2.22
N GLY A 67 21.80 5.89 3.18
CA GLY A 67 21.70 7.34 3.03
C GLY A 67 20.96 8.01 4.19
N ASP A 68 20.56 9.25 3.95
CA ASP A 68 19.67 10.00 4.82
C ASP A 68 18.22 9.63 4.51
N PHE A 69 17.46 9.32 5.55
CA PHE A 69 16.11 8.78 5.41
C PHE A 69 15.18 9.30 6.51
N GLU A 70 13.97 9.67 6.13
CA GLU A 70 12.85 9.94 7.04
C GLU A 70 11.65 9.14 6.53
N MET A 71 11.01 8.34 7.38
CA MET A 71 9.86 7.53 7.01
C MET A 71 8.83 7.45 8.13
N ASP A 72 7.56 7.53 7.75
CA ASP A 72 6.39 7.18 8.55
C ASP A 72 5.58 6.15 7.75
N SER A 73 5.54 4.90 8.22
CA SER A 73 4.79 3.83 7.58
C SER A 73 3.80 3.16 8.54
N THR A 74 2.67 2.73 7.97
CA THR A 74 1.63 1.95 8.63
C THR A 74 1.28 0.77 7.74
N HIS A 75 1.40 -0.44 8.27
CA HIS A 75 0.96 -1.68 7.64
C HIS A 75 -0.11 -2.34 8.51
N GLU A 76 -1.32 -2.45 8.00
CA GLU A 76 -2.47 -3.05 8.68
C GLU A 76 -3.00 -4.21 7.85
N ILE A 77 -3.22 -5.36 8.50
CA ILE A 77 -3.78 -6.57 7.88
C ILE A 77 -4.83 -7.14 8.80
N ALA A 78 -6.02 -7.41 8.27
CA ALA A 78 -7.13 -7.94 9.04
C ALA A 78 -7.92 -9.00 8.25
N THR A 79 -8.31 -10.08 8.94
CA THR A 79 -9.12 -11.16 8.34
C THR A 79 -10.58 -10.75 8.12
N ALA A 80 -11.07 -9.81 8.92
CA ALA A 80 -12.41 -9.30 8.85
C ALA A 80 -12.39 -7.79 8.54
N PRO A 81 -13.31 -7.29 7.69
CA PRO A 81 -13.55 -5.86 7.58
C PRO A 81 -13.68 -5.26 8.98
N SER A 82 -12.80 -4.34 9.36
CA SER A 82 -13.14 -3.39 10.41
C SER A 82 -14.47 -2.72 9.99
N GLY A 83 -15.42 -2.59 10.92
CA GLY A 83 -16.78 -2.16 10.61
C GLY A 83 -16.81 -0.88 9.76
N GLY A 84 -17.22 -1.02 8.49
CA GLY A 84 -17.17 0.02 7.46
C GLY A 84 -17.65 -0.49 6.09
N SER A 85 -17.84 0.42 5.12
CA SER A 85 -18.44 0.14 3.80
C SER A 85 -17.57 -0.69 2.84
N ALA A 86 -16.29 -0.90 3.16
CA ALA A 86 -15.40 -1.81 2.43
C ALA A 86 -14.50 -2.57 3.41
N PRO A 87 -14.34 -3.90 3.29
CA PRO A 87 -13.26 -4.60 3.98
C PRO A 87 -11.92 -4.13 3.47
N THR A 88 -11.11 -3.62 4.38
CA THR A 88 -9.68 -3.47 4.22
C THR A 88 -9.03 -4.73 4.79
N ASN A 89 -8.67 -5.68 3.92
CA ASN A 89 -7.85 -6.82 4.34
C ASN A 89 -6.38 -6.43 4.46
N LEU A 90 -5.94 -5.46 3.66
CA LEU A 90 -4.64 -4.81 3.79
C LEU A 90 -4.76 -3.31 3.52
N THR A 91 -4.17 -2.53 4.39
CA THR A 91 -3.88 -1.10 4.21
C THR A 91 -2.40 -0.88 4.45
N ASP A 92 -1.73 -0.29 3.47
CA ASP A 92 -0.31 0.04 3.55
C ASP A 92 -0.15 1.51 3.19
N SER A 93 0.34 2.31 4.14
CA SER A 93 0.61 3.73 3.94
C SER A 93 2.07 3.98 4.20
N THR A 94 2.73 4.73 3.31
CA THR A 94 4.13 5.11 3.45
C THR A 94 4.27 6.57 3.07
N ARG A 95 4.84 7.38 3.95
CA ARG A 95 5.39 8.69 3.65
C ARG A 95 6.88 8.62 3.90
N MET A 96 7.70 8.99 2.92
CA MET A 96 9.14 8.92 3.10
C MET A 96 9.91 9.94 2.27
N THR A 97 11.09 10.27 2.76
CA THR A 97 12.13 10.97 2.01
C THR A 97 13.43 10.16 2.06
N TYR A 98 14.19 10.23 0.98
CA TYR A 98 15.49 9.58 0.85
C TYR A 98 16.46 10.49 0.09
N LEU A 99 17.70 10.52 0.57
CA LEU A 99 18.83 11.15 -0.12
C LEU A 99 20.08 10.32 0.13
N GLY A 100 20.74 9.86 -0.92
CA GLY A 100 21.95 9.04 -0.77
C GLY A 100 22.79 8.97 -2.04
N SER A 101 24.09 8.72 -1.88
CA SER A 101 24.99 8.43 -3.01
C SER A 101 24.81 7.01 -3.55
N VAL A 102 24.35 6.09 -2.71
CA VAL A 102 23.93 4.74 -3.12
C VAL A 102 22.43 4.80 -3.44
N PRO A 103 21.95 4.16 -4.52
CA PRO A 103 20.51 4.13 -4.77
C PRO A 103 19.75 3.37 -3.68
N LEU A 104 18.65 3.94 -3.21
CA LEU A 104 17.61 3.20 -2.51
C LEU A 104 16.89 2.33 -3.55
N VAL A 105 16.92 1.03 -3.34
CA VAL A 105 16.23 0.05 -4.17
C VAL A 105 15.00 -0.44 -3.43
N GLY A 106 13.86 -0.46 -4.10
CA GLY A 106 12.63 -0.98 -3.54
C GLY A 106 11.85 -1.81 -4.53
N PHE A 107 11.09 -2.76 -3.99
CA PHE A 107 10.18 -3.62 -4.73
C PHE A 107 8.93 -3.85 -3.89
N LYS A 108 7.76 -3.66 -4.51
CA LYS A 108 6.46 -3.95 -3.93
C LYS A 108 5.64 -4.79 -4.88
N LEU A 109 4.96 -5.78 -4.33
CA LEU A 109 4.08 -6.68 -5.05
C LEU A 109 2.83 -6.90 -4.23
N ILE A 110 1.69 -6.73 -4.86
CA ILE A 110 0.40 -7.07 -4.27
C ILE A 110 -0.43 -7.85 -5.28
N LYS A 111 -0.95 -9.00 -4.86
CA LYS A 111 -1.76 -9.90 -5.69
C LYS A 111 -3.08 -10.22 -5.01
N SER A 112 -4.11 -10.29 -5.84
CA SER A 112 -5.36 -10.99 -5.58
C SER A 112 -5.35 -12.30 -6.36
N ARG A 113 -4.99 -13.40 -5.70
CA ARG A 113 -4.79 -14.69 -6.36
C ARG A 113 -6.10 -15.41 -6.64
N SER A 114 -6.37 -15.67 -7.92
CA SER A 114 -7.56 -16.41 -8.36
C SER A 114 -7.63 -17.83 -7.81
N ILE A 115 -6.50 -18.51 -7.61
CA ILE A 115 -6.45 -19.85 -7.00
C ILE A 115 -6.96 -19.90 -5.55
N TYR A 116 -7.02 -18.75 -4.88
CA TYR A 116 -7.52 -18.59 -3.51
C TYR A 116 -8.88 -17.86 -3.47
N GLY A 117 -9.54 -17.70 -4.61
CA GLY A 117 -10.84 -17.04 -4.71
C GLY A 117 -10.79 -15.53 -4.95
N GLY A 118 -9.60 -14.95 -5.20
CA GLY A 118 -9.46 -13.55 -5.61
C GLY A 118 -9.71 -13.29 -7.10
N ILE A 119 -9.49 -12.06 -7.56
CA ILE A 119 -9.86 -11.58 -8.91
C ILE A 119 -8.79 -11.78 -9.99
N GLY A 120 -7.65 -12.40 -9.65
CA GLY A 120 -6.54 -12.58 -10.60
C GLY A 120 -5.87 -11.25 -10.98
N ALA A 121 -5.82 -10.31 -10.04
CA ALA A 121 -5.21 -9.00 -10.22
C ALA A 121 -3.86 -8.91 -9.52
N GLU A 122 -2.95 -8.13 -10.08
CA GLU A 122 -1.59 -7.94 -9.58
C GLU A 122 -1.14 -6.50 -9.87
N ILE A 123 -0.48 -5.87 -8.88
CA ILE A 123 0.26 -4.62 -9.04
C ILE A 123 1.66 -4.85 -8.49
N GLN A 124 2.66 -4.49 -9.29
CA GLN A 124 4.06 -4.52 -8.95
C GLN A 124 4.65 -3.11 -9.15
N GLU A 125 5.47 -2.68 -8.21
CA GLU A 125 6.26 -1.46 -8.28
C GLU A 125 7.72 -1.81 -7.99
N SER A 126 8.65 -1.22 -8.74
CA SER A 126 10.08 -1.30 -8.47
C SER A 126 10.75 0.04 -8.71
N PHE A 127 11.72 0.40 -7.88
CA PHE A 127 12.46 1.65 -8.05
C PHE A 127 13.91 1.51 -7.59
N ALA A 128 14.78 2.31 -8.19
CA ALA A 128 16.17 2.49 -7.77
C ALA A 128 16.51 3.98 -7.92
N VAL A 129 16.63 4.69 -6.79
CA VAL A 129 16.63 6.17 -6.74
C VAL A 129 17.67 6.71 -5.77
N THR A 130 18.33 7.81 -6.12
CA THR A 130 19.29 8.50 -5.23
C THR A 130 18.63 9.60 -4.42
N GLU A 131 17.46 10.07 -4.87
CA GLU A 131 16.63 11.08 -4.22
C GLU A 131 15.17 10.66 -4.35
N MET A 132 14.40 10.76 -3.27
CA MET A 132 12.95 10.52 -3.32
C MET A 132 12.23 11.30 -2.23
N ASP A 133 11.10 11.91 -2.58
CA ASP A 133 10.02 12.29 -1.66
C ASP A 133 8.77 11.57 -2.15
N ARG A 134 8.12 10.79 -1.29
CA ARG A 134 7.03 9.91 -1.67
C ARG A 134 5.96 9.85 -0.60
N ILE A 135 4.72 9.89 -1.06
CA ILE A 135 3.53 9.50 -0.31
C ILE A 135 2.83 8.42 -1.13
N GLN A 136 2.63 7.25 -0.54
CA GLN A 136 1.89 6.17 -1.17
C GLN A 136 0.88 5.55 -0.20
N ARG A 137 -0.26 5.17 -0.77
CA ARG A 137 -1.22 4.26 -0.15
C ARG A 137 -1.45 3.05 -1.05
N THR A 138 -1.49 1.89 -0.46
CA THR A 138 -1.85 0.63 -1.12
C THR A 138 -2.96 -0.02 -0.31
N PHE A 139 -3.98 -0.51 -1.01
CA PHE A 139 -5.15 -1.11 -0.41
C PHE A 139 -5.46 -2.43 -1.10
N PHE A 140 -5.90 -3.39 -0.29
CA PHE A 140 -6.57 -4.58 -0.77
C PHE A 140 -7.77 -4.91 0.11
N GLY A 141 -8.86 -5.27 -0.55
CA GLY A 141 -10.09 -5.70 0.09
C GLY A 141 -10.73 -6.81 -0.69
N SER A 142 -11.12 -7.87 0.00
CA SER A 142 -11.95 -8.93 -0.55
C SER A 142 -13.18 -9.15 0.34
N ARG A 143 -14.35 -8.98 -0.26
CA ARG A 143 -15.64 -9.40 0.30
C ARG A 143 -16.51 -9.79 -0.87
N ASN A 144 -16.51 -11.08 -1.18
CA ASN A 144 -17.37 -11.66 -2.19
C ASN A 144 -18.78 -11.00 -2.19
N PRO A 145 -19.19 -10.33 -3.28
CA PRO A 145 -18.60 -10.34 -4.64
C PRO A 145 -17.79 -9.08 -5.01
N CYS A 146 -17.33 -8.30 -4.03
CA CYS A 146 -16.58 -7.06 -4.19
C CYS A 146 -15.12 -7.27 -3.77
N ASP A 147 -14.24 -7.28 -4.76
CA ASP A 147 -12.80 -7.40 -4.58
C ASP A 147 -12.11 -6.22 -5.26
N ALA A 148 -11.14 -5.64 -4.57
CA ALA A 148 -10.43 -4.48 -5.07
C ALA A 148 -8.98 -4.46 -4.60
N ILE A 149 -8.12 -4.01 -5.49
CA ILE A 149 -6.71 -3.73 -5.26
C ILE A 149 -6.41 -2.34 -5.83
N ALA A 150 -5.72 -1.52 -5.04
CA ALA A 150 -5.40 -0.16 -5.44
C ALA A 150 -4.03 0.27 -4.93
N MET A 151 -3.38 1.13 -5.71
CA MET A 151 -2.17 1.85 -5.36
C MET A 151 -2.33 3.30 -5.80
N ASP A 152 -2.18 4.22 -4.87
CA ASP A 152 -2.20 5.66 -5.08
C ASP A 152 -0.85 6.22 -4.62
N VAL A 153 -0.12 6.85 -5.54
CA VAL A 153 1.25 7.32 -5.31
C VAL A 153 1.44 8.74 -5.85
N SER A 154 2.06 9.57 -5.02
CA SER A 154 2.64 10.85 -5.37
C SER A 154 4.12 10.82 -4.99
N ALA A 155 5.00 10.97 -5.97
CA ALA A 155 6.43 10.86 -5.76
C ALA A 155 7.23 11.84 -6.62
N SER A 156 8.22 12.48 -6.01
CA SER A 156 9.30 13.19 -6.69
C SER A 156 10.58 12.40 -6.51
N PHE A 157 11.27 12.04 -7.60
CA PHE A 157 12.46 11.19 -7.49
C PHE A 157 13.50 11.47 -8.56
N ASN A 158 14.73 11.00 -8.31
CA ASN A 158 15.83 10.94 -9.28
C ASN A 158 16.36 9.51 -9.37
N GLY A 159 16.15 8.85 -10.51
CA GLY A 159 16.54 7.46 -10.74
C GLY A 159 15.59 6.74 -11.67
N THR A 160 15.32 5.47 -11.37
CA THR A 160 14.37 4.63 -12.13
C THR A 160 13.18 4.28 -11.27
N TRP A 161 11.99 4.29 -11.88
CA TRP A 161 10.75 3.84 -11.26
C TRP A 161 9.90 3.14 -12.30
N THR A 162 9.35 1.98 -11.96
CA THR A 162 8.57 1.14 -12.86
C THR A 162 7.34 0.61 -12.12
N THR A 163 6.21 0.56 -12.82
CA THR A 163 4.99 -0.13 -12.35
C THR A 163 4.46 -1.06 -13.43
N ASP A 164 4.08 -2.26 -13.01
CA ASP A 164 3.40 -3.25 -13.83
C ASP A 164 2.09 -3.61 -13.13
N ALA A 165 0.98 -3.63 -13.87
CA ALA A 165 -0.28 -4.13 -13.37
C ALA A 165 -0.89 -5.13 -14.36
N ALA A 166 -1.53 -6.17 -13.82
CA ALA A 166 -2.21 -7.16 -14.63
C ALA A 166 -3.56 -7.53 -13.99
N TRP A 167 -4.56 -7.77 -14.83
CA TRP A 167 -5.82 -8.38 -14.41
C TRP A 167 -6.20 -9.47 -15.40
N HIS A 168 -6.22 -10.71 -14.93
CA HIS A 168 -6.55 -11.87 -15.74
C HIS A 168 -7.77 -12.62 -15.20
N LYS A 169 -8.81 -12.67 -16.01
CA LYS A 169 -10.00 -13.50 -15.79
C LYS A 169 -10.15 -14.46 -16.97
N ILE A 170 -10.03 -15.75 -16.67
CA ILE A 170 -10.01 -16.82 -17.68
C ILE A 170 -11.26 -16.70 -18.57
N PHE A 171 -11.04 -16.68 -19.89
CA PHE A 171 -12.07 -16.53 -20.94
C PHE A 171 -12.90 -15.24 -20.94
N GLU A 172 -12.64 -14.28 -20.04
CA GLU A 172 -13.44 -13.06 -19.94
C GLU A 172 -12.62 -11.79 -20.20
N LYS A 173 -11.46 -11.66 -19.55
CA LYS A 173 -10.74 -10.39 -19.50
C LYS A 173 -9.24 -10.56 -19.31
N ASN A 174 -8.47 -9.72 -20.00
CA ASN A 174 -7.04 -9.62 -19.81
C ASN A 174 -6.63 -8.15 -19.96
N VAL A 175 -6.10 -7.55 -18.89
CA VAL A 175 -5.59 -6.17 -18.87
C VAL A 175 -4.14 -6.22 -18.41
N ARG A 176 -3.28 -5.44 -19.08
CA ARG A 176 -1.89 -5.20 -18.67
C ARG A 176 -1.59 -3.70 -18.78
N ASP A 177 -0.96 -3.15 -17.77
CA ASP A 177 -0.42 -1.78 -17.74
C ASP A 177 1.06 -1.86 -17.40
N HIS A 178 1.88 -1.11 -18.11
CA HIS A 178 3.30 -0.97 -17.85
C HIS A 178 3.68 0.50 -17.93
N THR A 179 4.40 1.00 -16.95
CA THR A 179 4.93 2.37 -16.95
C THR A 179 6.34 2.36 -16.39
N SER A 180 7.27 3.06 -17.04
CA SER A 180 8.65 3.18 -16.60
C SER A 180 9.17 4.60 -16.83
N PHE A 181 9.90 5.12 -15.85
CA PHE A 181 10.55 6.43 -15.87
C PHE A 181 12.03 6.31 -15.52
N GLN A 182 12.87 7.13 -16.14
CA GLN A 182 14.31 7.21 -15.85
C GLN A 182 14.83 8.64 -15.91
N GLY A 183 15.30 9.16 -14.79
CA GLY A 183 15.74 10.55 -14.64
C GLY A 183 15.10 11.21 -13.42
N ARG A 184 14.90 12.52 -13.49
CA ARG A 184 14.22 13.30 -12.45
C ARG A 184 12.78 13.57 -12.85
N PHE A 185 11.82 13.07 -12.07
CA PHE A 185 10.39 13.20 -12.36
C PHE A 185 9.58 13.49 -11.11
N ASP A 186 8.46 14.16 -11.32
CA ASP A 186 7.34 14.25 -10.40
C ASP A 186 6.18 13.43 -10.98
N VAL A 187 5.67 12.47 -10.22
CA VAL A 187 4.68 11.49 -10.66
C VAL A 187 3.51 11.47 -9.70
N GLU A 188 2.31 11.53 -10.25
CA GLU A 188 1.06 11.20 -9.58
C GLU A 188 0.40 10.05 -10.34
N LYS A 189 0.14 8.93 -9.67
CA LYS A 189 -0.49 7.75 -10.30
C LYS A 189 -1.48 7.07 -9.38
N LEU A 190 -2.70 6.88 -9.88
CA LEU A 190 -3.70 6.00 -9.30
C LEU A 190 -3.84 4.75 -10.16
N LEU A 191 -3.53 3.58 -9.59
CA LEU A 191 -3.83 2.27 -10.17
C LEU A 191 -4.93 1.62 -9.33
N LYS A 192 -6.04 1.24 -9.97
CA LYS A 192 -7.16 0.58 -9.31
C LYS A 192 -7.72 -0.52 -10.19
N ILE A 193 -7.78 -1.73 -9.65
CA ILE A 193 -8.47 -2.86 -10.25
C ILE A 193 -9.56 -3.28 -9.27
N GLN A 194 -10.80 -3.31 -9.74
CA GLN A 194 -11.96 -3.61 -8.91
C GLN A 194 -12.94 -4.48 -9.71
N GLU A 195 -13.46 -5.51 -9.05
CA GLU A 195 -14.64 -6.25 -9.49
C GLU A 195 -15.79 -5.98 -8.51
N SER A 196 -16.98 -5.71 -9.04
CA SER A 196 -18.20 -5.46 -8.25
C SER A 196 -19.33 -6.37 -8.74
N GLY A 197 -19.89 -7.18 -7.85
CA GLY A 197 -20.96 -8.15 -8.18
C GLY A 197 -22.38 -7.59 -8.30
N GLN A 198 -22.57 -6.36 -8.77
CA GLN A 198 -23.91 -5.86 -9.15
C GLN A 198 -23.84 -5.10 -10.48
N PRO A 199 -24.81 -5.30 -11.40
CA PRO A 199 -25.01 -4.36 -12.49
C PRO A 199 -25.34 -2.99 -11.89
N GLN A 200 -24.68 -1.93 -12.38
CA GLN A 200 -24.99 -0.56 -11.96
C GLN A 200 -26.46 -0.23 -12.26
N SER A 201 -27.34 -0.34 -11.28
CA SER A 201 -28.56 0.47 -11.26
C SER A 201 -28.15 1.87 -10.83
N ARG A 202 -28.15 2.79 -11.80
CA ARG A 202 -28.05 4.26 -11.68
C ARG A 202 -28.10 4.76 -10.23
N PHE A 203 -26.97 5.18 -9.69
CA PHE A 203 -26.92 6.34 -8.79
C PHE A 203 -25.66 7.13 -9.07
N SER A 204 -25.91 8.35 -9.56
CA SER A 204 -24.96 9.43 -9.78
C SER A 204 -24.29 9.86 -8.48
N GLY A 205 -23.01 10.18 -8.57
CA GLY A 205 -22.37 11.15 -7.70
C GLY A 205 -21.68 10.55 -6.48
N ILE A 206 -20.41 10.18 -6.65
CA ILE A 206 -19.35 10.51 -5.69
C ILE A 206 -18.09 10.80 -6.52
N ASP A 207 -17.72 12.07 -6.56
CA ASP A 207 -16.41 12.54 -7.05
C ASP A 207 -15.36 12.37 -5.94
N PHE A 208 -14.13 12.07 -6.33
CA PHE A 208 -12.94 12.13 -5.46
C PHE A 208 -12.29 13.51 -5.58
#